data_AF-A0A564ZGJ2-F1
#
_entry.id   AF-A0A564ZGJ2-F1
#
_cell.length_a   1.000
_cell.length_b   1.000
_cell.length_c   1.000
_cell.angle_alpha   90.00
_cell.angle_beta   90.00
_cell.angle_gamma   90.00
#
_symmetry.space_group_name_H-M   'P 1'
#
loop_
_entity.id
_entity.type
_entity.pdbx_description
1 polymer ?
#
loop_
_entity_poly.entity_id
_entity_poly.type
_entity_poly.pdbx_seq_one_letter_code
_entity_poly.pdbx_strand_id
1 'polypeptide(L)' 'MGNGLRVPLEKTEATAIAIEDLIALTRRVGRPRDLDDIAALQSLTDKTEEGKDYPDGT' A
#
# COMPACT_ATOMS: atom_id res chain seq x y z
N MET A 1 4.57 0.66 -14.70
CA MET A 1 5.65 -0.30 -14.38
C MET A 1 5.57 -0.49 -12.88
N GLY A 2 5.19 -1.67 -12.38
CA GLY A 2 5.03 -1.89 -10.95
C GLY A 2 6.39 -2.12 -10.28
N ASN A 3 6.69 -1.39 -9.22
CA ASN A 3 8.02 -1.36 -8.59
C ASN A 3 8.01 -2.20 -7.31
N GLY A 4 8.16 -3.51 -7.45
CA GLY A 4 8.30 -4.41 -6.30
C GLY A 4 9.70 -4.35 -5.69
N LEU A 5 9.81 -4.22 -4.36
CA LEU A 5 11.05 -4.26 -3.59
C LEU A 5 11.17 -5.58 -2.82
N ARG A 6 12.33 -6.23 -2.89
CA ARG A 6 12.62 -7.42 -2.06
C ARG A 6 13.00 -6.95 -0.66
N VAL A 7 12.25 -7.43 0.34
CA VAL A 7 12.43 -7.09 1.74
C VAL A 7 12.77 -8.35 2.51
N PRO A 8 14.00 -8.48 3.06
CA PRO A 8 14.31 -9.56 3.97
C PRO A 8 13.58 -9.33 5.30
N LEU A 9 12.84 -10.34 5.75
CA LEU A 9 12.22 -10.45 7.06
C LEU A 9 12.97 -11.51 7.88
N GLU A 10 12.79 -11.53 9.19
CA GLU A 10 13.55 -12.39 10.13
C GLU A 10 13.60 -13.87 9.72
N LYS A 11 12.54 -14.39 9.08
CA LYS A 11 12.41 -15.81 8.71
C LYS A 11 12.16 -16.05 7.22
N THR A 12 12.00 -15.00 6.42
CA THR A 12 11.62 -15.12 5.00
C THR A 12 12.00 -13.88 4.21
N GLU A 13 12.07 -14.00 2.90
CA GLU A 13 12.01 -12.84 2.02
C GLU A 13 10.56 -12.55 1.63
N ALA A 14 10.20 -11.27 1.57
CA ALA A 14 8.95 -10.78 1.03
C ALA A 14 9.21 -9.88 -0.18
N THR A 15 8.22 -9.73 -1.05
CA THR A 15 8.21 -8.67 -2.06
C THR A 15 7.17 -7.64 -1.63
N ALA A 16 7.63 -6.45 -1.26
CA ALA A 16 6.77 -5.31 -1.01
C ALA A 16 6.42 -4.63 -2.34
N ILE A 17 5.19 -4.15 -2.47
CA ILE A 17 4.74 -3.33 -3.61
C ILE A 17 4.10 -2.05 -3.08
N ALA A 18 4.09 -1.00 -3.89
CA ALA A 18 3.39 0.24 -3.56
C ALA A 18 1.88 0.01 -3.45
N ILE A 19 1.22 0.77 -2.57
CA ILE A 19 -0.24 0.65 -2.37
C ILE A 19 -0.98 1.02 -3.67
N GLU A 20 -0.49 2.01 -4.41
CA GLU A 20 -1.05 2.43 -5.69
C GLU A 20 -0.97 1.30 -6.74
N ASP A 21 0.15 0.57 -6.75
CA ASP A 21 0.33 -0.59 -7.63
C ASP A 21 -0.65 -1.72 -7.24
N LEU A 22 -0.85 -1.96 -5.94
CA LEU A 22 -1.84 -2.91 -5.45
C LEU A 22 -3.27 -2.53 -5.87
N ILE A 23 -3.66 -1.26 -5.71
CA ILE A 23 -4.97 -0.75 -6.14
C ILE A 23 -5.15 -0.93 -7.65
N ALA A 24 -4.12 -0.62 -8.44
CA ALA A 24 -4.17 -0.78 -9.89
C ALA A 24 -4.34 -2.25 -10.30
N LEU A 25 -3.68 -3.18 -9.61
CA LEU A 25 -3.85 -4.62 -9.82
C LEU A 25 -5.25 -5.08 -9.46
N THR A 26 -5.76 -4.68 -8.30
CA THR A 26 -7.11 -5.03 -7.82
C THR A 26 -8.19 -4.50 -8.78
N ARG A 27 -8.05 -3.26 -9.27
CA ARG A 27 -8.95 -2.68 -10.30
C ARG A 27 -8.98 -3.47 -11.61
N ARG A 28 -7.86 -4.07 -12.01
CA ARG A 28 -7.79 -4.87 -13.26
C ARG A 28 -8.53 -6.20 -13.14
N VAL A 29 -8.71 -6.74 -11.94
CA VAL A 29 -9.44 -7.98 -11.69
C VAL A 29 -10.96 -7.73 -11.70
N GLY A 30 -11.41 -6.63 -11.07
CA GLY A 30 -12.76 -6.08 -11.25
C GLY A 30 -13.89 -6.91 -10.65
N ARG A 31 -13.65 -7.65 -9.56
CA ARG A 31 -14.71 -8.37 -8.83
C ARG A 31 -15.54 -7.41 -7.97
N PRO A 32 -16.81 -7.72 -7.68
CA PRO A 32 -17.65 -6.87 -6.83
C PRO A 32 -17.05 -6.58 -5.45
N ARG A 33 -16.37 -7.56 -4.84
CA ARG A 33 -15.69 -7.43 -3.54
C ARG A 33 -14.45 -6.53 -3.58
N ASP A 34 -13.89 -6.31 -4.77
CA ASP A 34 -12.68 -5.51 -4.94
C ASP A 34 -12.95 -4.02 -4.65
N LEU A 35 -14.21 -3.57 -4.70
CA LEU A 35 -14.57 -2.17 -4.42
C LEU A 35 -14.35 -1.80 -2.96
N ASP A 36 -14.75 -2.66 -2.02
CA ASP A 36 -14.52 -2.46 -0.59
C ASP A 36 -13.02 -2.50 -0.27
N ASP A 37 -12.29 -3.43 -0.88
CA ASP A 37 -10.85 -3.56 -0.70
C ASP A 37 -10.09 -2.33 -1.24
N ILE A 38 -10.49 -1.80 -2.41
CA ILE A 38 -9.91 -0.57 -2.97
C ILE A 38 -10.19 0.62 -2.04
N ALA A 39 -11.41 0.76 -1.51
CA ALA A 39 -11.75 1.85 -0.61
C ALA A 39 -10.92 1.80 0.68
N ALA A 40 -10.76 0.61 1.26
CA ALA A 40 -9.92 0.41 2.44
C ALA A 40 -8.44 0.76 2.17
N LEU A 41 -7.91 0.35 1.02
CA LEU A 41 -6.54 0.68 0.61
C LEU A 41 -6.33 2.18 0.39
N GLN A 42 -7.32 2.89 -0.16
CA GLN A 42 -7.23 4.35 -0.33
C GLN A 42 -7.21 5.08 1.01
N SER A 43 -8.04 4.68 1.98
CA SER A 43 -8.03 5.28 3.32
C SER A 43 -6.73 5.03 4.10
N LEU A 44 -5.98 3.96 3.78
CA LEU A 44 -4.66 3.71 4.36
C LEU A 44 -3.61 4.68 3.83
N THR A 45 -3.69 5.08 2.55
CA THR A 45 -2.81 6.09 1.97
C THR A 45 -3.01 7.44 2.65
N ASP A 46 -4.27 7.89 2.80
CA ASP A 46 -4.59 9.19 3.41
C ASP A 46 -4.06 9.31 4.85
N LYS A 47 -4.19 8.24 5.65
CA LYS A 47 -3.67 8.19 7.03
C LYS A 47 -2.15 8.20 7.12
N THR A 48 -1.45 7.69 6.10
CA THR A 48 0.01 7.68 6.08
C THR A 48 0.59 9.09 5.83
N GLU A 49 -0.19 9.96 5.17
CA GLU A 49 0.20 11.37 4.97
C GLU A 49 -0.07 12.24 6.20
N GLU A 50 -1.15 11.99 6.95
CA GLU A 50 -1.41 12.65 8.25
C GLU A 50 -0.32 12.37 9.31
N GLY A 51 0.34 11.20 9.23
CA GLY A 51 1.41 10.81 10.15
C GLY A 51 2.77 11.46 9.88
N LYS A 52 2.94 12.29 8.84
CA LYS A 52 4.23 12.94 8.53
C LYS A 52 4.45 14.28 9.25
N ASP A 53 3.53 14.69 10.11
CA ASP A 53 3.62 15.92 10.92
C ASP A 53 4.21 15.65 12.31
N TYR A 54 5.35 14.94 12.36
CA TYR A 54 6.14 14.87 13.59
C TYR A 54 6.95 16.16 13.69
N PRO A 55 6.76 17.01 14.73
CA PRO A 55 7.65 18.13 14.94
C PRO A 55 9.05 17.55 15.17
N ASP A 56 9.98 17.90 14.29
CA ASP A 56 11.41 17.74 14.53
C ASP A 56 11.71 18.44 15.85
N GLY A 57 11.96 17.64 16.89
CA GLY A 57 12.24 18.12 18.23
C GLY A 57 13.64 18.75 18.26
N THR A 58 13.70 20.04 17.94
CA THR A 58 14.85 20.91 18.25
C THR A 58 14.83 21.37 19.70
#